data_AF-A0A0F9UT24-F1
#
_entry.id   AF-A0A0F9UT24-F1
#
_cell.length_a   1.000
_cell.length_b   1.000
_cell.length_c   1.000
_cell.angle_alpha   90.00
_cell.angle_beta   90.00
_cell.angle_gamma   90.00
#
_symmetry.space_group_name_H-M   'P 1'
#
loop_
_entity.id
_entity.type
_entity.pdbx_description
1 polymer ?
#
loop_
_entity_poly.entity_id
_entity_poly.type
_entity_poly.pdbx_seq_one_letter_code
_entity_poly.pdbx_strand_id
1 'polypeptide(L)'
;MGKSKKVDIRKRRLKLIKEKKKELQKKSIKIEKRPSKELDLRLEKETKLYWIRAITGISSAIIGRLIFGLIGWFMLIWMLIWWFLFPFIVSFIILKYKYDPEEWNWKRIIMPGVGIFFFLFMIGGIFTHTMLRFFPKFSSVLELLI
;
A
#
# COMPACT_ATOMS: atom_id res chain seq x y z
N MET A 1 -58.32 -30.71 -36.29
CA MET A 1 -58.69 -30.05 -35.02
C MET A 1 -57.80 -30.56 -33.89
N GLY A 2 -56.76 -29.79 -33.52
CA GLY A 2 -55.83 -30.18 -32.45
C GLY A 2 -56.38 -29.84 -31.07
N LYS A 3 -56.56 -30.83 -30.19
CA LYS A 3 -57.04 -30.63 -28.80
C LYS A 3 -56.02 -29.78 -28.02
N SER A 4 -56.43 -28.59 -27.59
CA SER A 4 -55.65 -27.75 -26.68
C SER A 4 -55.47 -28.45 -25.34
N LYS A 5 -54.23 -28.87 -25.03
CA LYS A 5 -53.88 -29.42 -23.72
C LYS A 5 -54.11 -28.34 -22.66
N LYS A 6 -55.00 -28.60 -21.68
CA LYS A 6 -55.15 -27.77 -20.49
C LYS A 6 -53.81 -27.74 -19.73
N VAL A 7 -53.05 -26.67 -19.94
CA VAL A 7 -51.79 -26.45 -19.23
C VAL A 7 -52.15 -26.04 -17.80
N ASP A 8 -51.73 -26.86 -16.84
CA ASP A 8 -51.96 -26.62 -15.43
C ASP A 8 -51.15 -25.40 -14.97
N ILE A 9 -51.82 -24.26 -14.86
CA ILE A 9 -51.23 -22.93 -14.59
C ILE A 9 -50.39 -22.95 -13.30
N ARG A 10 -50.78 -23.78 -12.33
CA ARG A 10 -50.11 -23.94 -11.04
C ARG A 10 -48.69 -24.50 -11.21
N LYS A 11 -48.53 -25.54 -12.04
CA LYS A 11 -47.22 -26.16 -12.33
C LYS A 11 -46.30 -25.19 -13.07
N ARG A 12 -46.85 -24.37 -13.98
CA ARG A 12 -46.07 -23.38 -14.74
C ARG A 12 -45.53 -22.25 -13.85
N ARG A 13 -46.36 -21.75 -12.91
CA ARG A 13 -45.94 -20.73 -11.93
C ARG A 13 -44.84 -21.23 -11.00
N LEU A 14 -44.97 -22.47 -10.49
CA LEU A 14 -43.95 -23.07 -9.63
C LEU A 14 -42.60 -23.23 -10.34
N LYS A 15 -42.62 -23.60 -11.63
CA LYS A 15 -41.40 -23.72 -12.44
C LYS A 15 -40.69 -22.37 -12.61
N LEU A 16 -41.45 -21.32 -12.94
CA LEU A 16 -40.93 -19.95 -13.09
C LEU A 16 -40.34 -19.40 -11.78
N ILE A 17 -40.99 -19.65 -10.64
CA ILE A 17 -40.47 -19.23 -9.32
C ILE A 17 -39.15 -19.95 -9.02
N LYS A 18 -39.05 -21.24 -9.34
CA LYS A 18 -37.84 -22.03 -9.11
C LYS A 18 -36.69 -21.59 -10.01
N GLU A 19 -36.97 -21.23 -11.26
CA GLU A 19 -36.00 -20.66 -12.21
C GLU A 19 -35.51 -19.28 -11.75
N LYS A 20 -36.41 -18.36 -11.36
CA LYS A 20 -36.04 -17.06 -10.81
C LYS A 20 -35.20 -17.17 -9.53
N LYS A 21 -35.52 -18.11 -8.62
CA LYS A 21 -34.71 -18.36 -7.42
C LYS A 21 -33.29 -18.83 -7.77
N LYS A 22 -33.14 -19.70 -8.76
CA LYS A 22 -31.83 -20.18 -9.23
C LYS A 22 -31.01 -19.07 -9.88
N GLU A 23 -31.64 -18.19 -10.66
CA GLU A 23 -30.98 -17.01 -11.25
C GLU A 23 -30.53 -16.02 -10.17
N LEU A 24 -31.40 -15.72 -9.20
CA LEU A 24 -31.07 -14.86 -8.06
C LEU A 24 -29.90 -15.42 -7.24
N GLN A 25 -29.88 -16.73 -6.96
CA GLN A 25 -28.74 -17.38 -6.29
C GLN A 25 -27.46 -17.33 -7.14
N LYS A 26 -27.54 -17.57 -8.45
CA LYS A 26 -26.36 -17.42 -9.32
C LYS A 26 -25.84 -15.98 -9.36
N LYS A 27 -26.74 -14.99 -9.31
CA LYS A 27 -26.40 -13.57 -9.30
C LYS A 27 -25.77 -13.15 -7.97
N SER A 28 -26.33 -13.58 -6.84
CA SER A 28 -25.77 -13.30 -5.50
C SER A 28 -24.38 -13.94 -5.32
N ILE A 29 -24.20 -15.19 -5.75
CA ILE A 29 -22.90 -15.89 -5.68
C ILE A 29 -21.84 -15.22 -6.58
N LYS A 30 -22.25 -14.67 -7.74
CA LYS A 30 -21.34 -13.89 -8.61
C LYS A 30 -20.97 -12.53 -8.04
N ILE A 31 -21.87 -11.92 -7.26
CA ILE A 31 -21.66 -10.62 -6.61
C ILE A 31 -20.78 -10.78 -5.35
N GLU A 32 -20.91 -11.86 -4.59
CA GLU A 32 -20.03 -12.11 -3.42
C GLU A 32 -18.59 -12.47 -3.79
N LYS A 33 -18.35 -13.13 -4.94
CA LYS A 33 -17.01 -13.64 -5.29
C LYS A 33 -16.09 -12.65 -6.03
N ARG A 34 -16.59 -11.49 -6.48
CA ARG A 34 -15.83 -10.58 -7.37
C ARG A 34 -15.26 -9.30 -6.73
N PRO A 35 -15.92 -8.62 -5.77
CA PRO A 35 -15.40 -7.37 -5.22
C PRO A 35 -14.42 -7.54 -4.06
N SER A 36 -14.44 -8.65 -3.31
CA SER A 36 -13.53 -8.83 -2.16
C SER A 36 -12.07 -9.03 -2.59
N LYS A 37 -11.82 -9.92 -3.56
CA LYS A 37 -10.46 -10.27 -3.98
C LYS A 37 -9.64 -9.09 -4.50
N GLU A 38 -10.27 -8.16 -5.22
CA GLU A 38 -9.58 -6.99 -5.78
C GLU A 38 -9.27 -5.95 -4.70
N LEU A 39 -10.20 -5.75 -3.76
CA LEU A 39 -10.02 -4.90 -2.58
C LEU A 39 -8.93 -5.45 -1.65
N ASP A 40 -8.94 -6.76 -1.41
CA ASP A 40 -7.93 -7.45 -0.60
C ASP A 40 -6.54 -7.34 -1.23
N LEU A 41 -6.43 -7.56 -2.54
CA LEU A 41 -5.17 -7.38 -3.29
C LEU A 41 -4.64 -5.95 -3.20
N ARG A 42 -5.53 -4.96 -3.28
CA ARG A 42 -5.16 -3.55 -3.18
C ARG A 42 -4.72 -3.19 -1.76
N LEU A 43 -5.45 -3.65 -0.74
CA LEU A 43 -5.09 -3.49 0.66
C LEU A 43 -3.71 -4.10 0.97
N GLU A 44 -3.41 -5.27 0.42
CA GLU A 44 -2.12 -5.92 0.62
C GLU A 44 -0.97 -5.13 -0.01
N LYS A 45 -1.17 -4.61 -1.24
CA LYS A 45 -0.20 -3.74 -1.92
C LYS A 45 0.03 -2.43 -1.15
N GLU A 46 -1.03 -1.78 -0.69
CA GLU A 46 -0.96 -0.54 0.09
C GLU A 46 -0.26 -0.77 1.44
N THR A 47 -0.53 -1.90 2.09
CA THR A 47 0.12 -2.30 3.36
C THR A 47 1.62 -2.54 3.16
N LYS A 48 2.03 -3.24 2.09
CA LYS A 48 3.45 -3.44 1.78
C LYS A 48 4.17 -2.12 1.53
N LEU A 49 3.57 -1.22 0.76
CA LEU A 49 4.12 0.12 0.51
C LEU A 49 4.25 0.94 1.80
N TYR A 50 3.27 0.82 2.70
CA TYR A 50 3.30 1.48 4.00
C TYR A 50 4.48 1.02 4.86
N TRP A 51 4.70 -0.29 4.97
CA TRP A 51 5.85 -0.86 5.69
C TRP A 51 7.19 -0.48 5.07
N ILE A 52 7.29 -0.52 3.74
CA ILE A 52 8.49 -0.09 3.04
C ILE A 52 8.81 1.36 3.39
N ARG A 53 7.81 2.25 3.37
CA ARG A 53 8.00 3.66 3.75
C ARG A 53 8.37 3.85 5.21
N ALA A 54 7.79 3.06 6.10
CA ALA A 54 8.12 3.11 7.50
C ALA A 54 9.61 2.80 7.72
N ILE A 55 10.10 1.72 7.10
CA ILE A 55 11.51 1.31 7.16
C ILE A 55 12.41 2.39 6.56
N THR A 56 12.04 2.93 5.39
CA THR A 56 12.82 3.98 4.73
C THR A 56 12.87 5.28 5.52
N GLY A 57 11.77 5.67 6.18
CA GLY A 57 11.75 6.86 7.03
C GLY A 57 12.78 6.76 8.15
N ILE A 58 12.77 5.64 8.87
CA ILE A 58 13.76 5.38 9.94
C ILE A 58 15.18 5.32 9.36
N SER A 59 15.41 4.50 8.34
CA SER A 59 16.76 4.26 7.81
C SER A 59 17.37 5.51 7.20
N SER A 60 16.60 6.28 6.42
CA SER A 60 17.09 7.53 5.82
C SER A 60 17.40 8.60 6.87
N ALA A 61 16.66 8.67 7.97
CA ALA A 61 16.98 9.56 9.09
C ALA A 61 18.27 9.14 9.79
N ILE A 62 18.41 7.85 10.08
CA ILE A 62 19.62 7.30 10.69
C ILE A 62 20.84 7.58 9.81
N ILE A 63 20.76 7.30 8.52
CA ILE A 63 21.83 7.54 7.54
C ILE A 63 22.14 9.04 7.43
N GLY A 64 21.10 9.87 7.27
CA GLY A 64 21.27 11.32 7.13
C GLY A 64 21.97 11.96 8.33
N ARG A 65 21.66 11.47 9.54
CA ARG A 65 22.28 12.00 10.76
C ARG A 65 23.62 11.35 11.11
N LEU A 66 23.74 10.02 11.03
CA LEU A 66 24.95 9.30 11.42
C LEU A 66 26.07 9.42 10.39
N ILE A 67 25.77 9.24 9.10
CA ILE A 67 26.79 9.18 8.05
C ILE A 67 27.08 10.58 7.51
N PHE A 68 26.04 11.34 7.18
CA PHE A 68 26.19 12.66 6.57
C PHE A 68 26.21 13.82 7.59
N GLY A 69 25.95 13.54 8.87
CA GLY A 69 26.00 14.55 9.92
C GLY A 69 24.95 15.67 9.78
N LEU A 70 23.90 15.49 8.98
CA LEU A 70 22.96 16.57 8.62
C LEU A 70 22.14 17.05 9.82
N ILE A 71 21.87 18.35 9.87
CA ILE A 71 21.13 19.03 10.95
C ILE A 71 20.20 20.10 10.36
N GLY A 72 19.04 20.30 10.99
CA GLY A 72 18.11 21.39 10.67
C GLY A 72 17.60 21.34 9.23
N TRP A 73 17.81 22.42 8.47
CA TRP A 73 17.33 22.54 7.09
C TRP A 73 17.91 21.50 6.14
N PHE A 74 19.18 21.10 6.31
CA PHE A 74 19.77 20.06 5.47
C PHE A 74 19.13 18.69 5.71
N MET A 75 18.76 18.40 6.96
CA MET A 75 18.00 17.19 7.32
C MET A 75 16.59 17.21 6.71
N LEU A 76 15.97 18.39 6.65
CA LEU A 76 14.68 18.58 5.98
C LEU A 76 14.78 18.33 4.47
N ILE A 77 15.77 18.94 3.80
CA ILE A 77 16.01 18.74 2.36
C ILE A 77 16.28 17.25 2.08
N TRP A 78 17.09 16.60 2.91
CA TRP A 78 17.35 15.17 2.83
C TRP A 78 16.07 14.34 2.91
N MET A 79 15.22 14.62 3.90
CA MET A 79 13.91 13.98 4.04
C MET A 79 13.04 14.16 2.80
N LEU A 80 13.00 15.36 2.23
CA LEU A 80 12.22 15.65 1.01
C LEU A 80 12.77 14.87 -0.19
N ILE A 81 14.09 14.80 -0.37
CA ILE A 81 14.70 14.00 -1.43
C ILE A 81 14.26 12.54 -1.29
N TRP A 82 14.39 11.94 -0.11
CA TRP A 82 13.95 10.56 0.10
C TRP A 82 12.45 10.39 -0.08
N TRP A 83 11.65 11.36 0.35
CA TRP A 83 10.20 11.31 0.16
C TRP A 83 9.80 11.32 -1.32
N PHE A 84 10.45 12.14 -2.15
CA PHE A 84 10.13 12.24 -3.57
C PHE A 84 10.79 11.12 -4.39
N LEU A 85 12.07 10.81 -4.20
CA LEU A 85 12.80 9.84 -5.02
C LEU A 85 12.42 8.39 -4.70
N PHE A 86 12.29 8.07 -3.41
CA PHE A 86 12.20 6.68 -2.98
C PHE A 86 10.95 5.94 -3.47
N PRO A 87 9.74 6.55 -3.51
CA PRO A 87 8.56 5.90 -4.06
C PRO A 87 8.71 5.47 -5.53
N PHE A 88 9.47 6.23 -6.33
CA PHE A 88 9.81 5.83 -7.70
C PHE A 88 10.76 4.63 -7.70
N ILE A 89 11.82 4.67 -6.89
CA ILE A 89 12.77 3.57 -6.76
C ILE A 89 12.07 2.27 -6.36
N VAL A 90 11.20 2.30 -5.36
CA VAL A 90 10.43 1.13 -4.92
C VAL A 90 9.53 0.60 -6.03
N SER A 91 8.82 1.50 -6.72
CA SER A 91 7.90 1.12 -7.79
C SER A 91 8.60 0.46 -8.98
N PHE A 92 9.77 0.99 -9.37
CA PHE A 92 10.51 0.52 -10.54
C PHE A 92 11.44 -0.67 -10.24
N ILE A 93 12.22 -0.58 -9.16
CA ILE A 93 13.32 -1.52 -8.90
C ILE A 93 12.83 -2.71 -8.07
N ILE A 94 12.07 -2.45 -7.01
CA ILE A 94 11.67 -3.48 -6.04
C ILE A 94 10.43 -4.21 -6.52
N LEU A 95 9.35 -3.47 -6.78
CA LEU A 95 8.05 -4.05 -7.10
C LEU A 95 7.92 -4.37 -8.60
N LYS A 96 8.80 -3.82 -9.45
CA LYS A 96 8.81 -4.01 -10.91
C LYS A 96 7.40 -3.97 -11.49
N TYR A 97 6.58 -3.00 -11.06
CA TYR A 97 5.23 -2.90 -11.57
C TYR A 97 5.30 -2.71 -13.09
N LYS A 98 4.56 -3.55 -13.83
CA LYS A 98 4.42 -3.40 -15.27
C LYS A 98 3.83 -2.01 -15.50
N TYR A 99 4.50 -1.19 -16.29
CA TYR A 99 4.08 0.19 -16.53
C TYR A 99 2.66 0.20 -17.10
N ASP A 100 1.70 0.66 -16.30
CA ASP A 100 0.30 0.80 -16.68
C ASP A 100 -0.11 2.26 -16.46
N PRO A 101 -0.36 3.04 -17.53
CA PRO A 101 -0.64 4.47 -17.43
C PRO A 101 -1.89 4.80 -16.60
N GLU A 102 -2.82 3.85 -16.40
CA GLU A 102 -3.99 4.06 -15.54
C GLU A 102 -3.69 3.91 -14.04
N GLU A 103 -2.73 3.05 -13.66
CA GLU A 103 -2.26 2.91 -12.28
C GLU A 103 -1.23 4.00 -11.92
N TRP A 104 -0.53 4.54 -12.93
CA TRP A 104 0.58 5.49 -12.80
C TRP A 104 0.15 6.95 -12.59
N ASN A 105 -0.54 7.21 -11.48
CA ASN A 105 -0.78 8.57 -11.02
C ASN A 105 0.23 8.94 -9.92
N TRP A 106 0.99 10.02 -10.11
CA TRP A 106 1.98 10.55 -9.15
C TRP A 106 1.41 10.67 -7.74
N LYS A 107 0.14 11.09 -7.64
CA LYS A 107 -0.57 11.18 -6.36
C LYS A 107 -0.73 9.82 -5.70
N ARG A 108 -1.02 8.76 -6.45
CA ARG A 108 -1.14 7.39 -5.91
C ARG A 108 0.21 6.79 -5.52
N ILE A 109 1.30 7.23 -6.14
CA ILE A 109 2.64 6.75 -5.80
C ILE A 109 3.18 7.48 -4.57
N ILE A 110 2.99 8.80 -4.48
CA ILE A 110 3.60 9.66 -3.46
C ILE A 110 2.76 9.75 -2.19
N MET A 111 1.43 9.71 -2.27
CA MET A 111 0.54 9.98 -1.13
C MET A 111 0.37 8.84 -0.10
N PRO A 112 0.39 7.54 -0.46
CA PRO A 112 0.18 6.47 0.52
C PRO A 112 1.31 6.39 1.54
N GLY A 113 1.03 6.44 2.84
CA GLY A 113 2.06 6.27 3.88
C GLY A 113 3.06 7.43 4.00
N VAL A 114 2.71 8.64 3.53
CA VAL A 114 3.50 9.86 3.77
C VAL A 114 3.61 10.14 5.26
N GLY A 115 2.48 10.13 5.98
CA GLY A 115 2.47 10.42 7.41
C GLY A 115 3.45 9.55 8.20
N ILE A 116 3.41 8.22 8.01
CA ILE A 116 4.31 7.33 8.74
C ILE A 116 5.78 7.53 8.38
N PHE A 117 6.09 7.81 7.11
CA PHE A 117 7.45 8.13 6.70
C PHE A 117 7.97 9.35 7.47
N PHE A 118 7.22 10.45 7.48
CA PHE A 118 7.61 11.68 8.18
C PHE A 118 7.74 11.45 9.69
N PHE A 119 6.76 10.79 10.31
CA PHE A 119 6.79 10.52 11.76
C PHE A 119 8.01 9.69 12.15
N LEU A 120 8.25 8.59 11.45
CA LEU A 120 9.36 7.70 11.77
C LEU A 120 10.72 8.31 11.42
N PHE A 121 10.79 9.12 10.38
CA PHE A 121 11.98 9.92 10.07
C PHE A 121 12.31 10.88 11.22
N MET A 122 11.31 11.60 11.74
CA MET A 122 11.53 12.51 12.87
C MET A 122 11.95 11.75 14.13
N ILE A 123 11.28 10.65 14.46
CA ILE A 123 11.62 9.85 15.64
C ILE A 123 13.05 9.30 15.51
N GLY A 124 13.39 8.69 14.37
CA GLY A 124 14.72 8.16 14.10
C GLY A 124 15.80 9.25 14.11
N GLY A 125 15.51 10.41 13.53
CA GLY A 125 16.41 11.56 13.48
C GLY A 125 16.65 12.18 14.86
N ILE A 126 15.61 12.36 15.66
CA ILE A 126 15.72 12.88 17.04
C ILE A 126 16.46 11.87 17.91
N PHE A 127 16.11 10.58 17.81
CA PHE A 127 16.76 9.53 18.58
C PHE A 127 18.26 9.47 18.26
N THR A 128 18.63 9.42 16.98
CA THR A 128 20.05 9.41 16.58
C THR A 128 20.78 10.70 16.95
N HIS A 129 20.17 11.86 16.76
CA HIS A 129 20.77 13.13 17.18
C HIS A 129 21.01 13.17 18.69
N THR A 130 20.03 12.71 19.49
CA THR A 130 20.14 12.65 20.94
C THR A 130 21.22 11.67 21.37
N MET A 131 21.26 10.47 20.78
CA MET A 131 22.30 9.48 21.04
C MET A 131 23.70 10.03 20.75
N LEU A 132 23.92 10.66 19.60
CA LEU A 132 25.21 11.27 19.26
C LEU A 132 25.60 12.40 20.21
N ARG A 133 24.63 13.20 20.67
CA ARG A 133 24.88 14.33 21.56
C ARG A 133 25.23 13.89 22.98
N PHE A 134 24.60 12.84 23.49
CA PHE A 134 24.85 12.30 24.83
C PHE A 134 26.01 11.29 24.87
N PHE A 135 26.25 10.57 23.78
CA PHE A 135 27.32 9.58 23.65
C PHE A 135 28.28 9.97 22.52
N PRO A 136 29.12 11.00 22.69
CA PRO A 136 30.05 11.45 21.64
C PRO A 136 31.07 10.38 21.20
N LYS A 137 31.38 9.38 22.05
CA LYS A 137 32.20 8.21 21.66
C LYS A 137 31.49 7.23 20.71
N PHE A 138 30.19 7.37 20.51
CA PHE A 138 29.42 6.50 19.63
C PHE A 138 29.79 6.73 18.16
N SER A 139 30.13 7.96 17.76
CA SER A 139 30.60 8.23 16.39
C SER A 139 31.94 7.55 16.13
N SER A 140 32.88 7.61 17.08
CA SER A 140 34.20 6.99 16.95
C SER A 140 34.17 5.47 16.84
N VAL A 141 33.17 4.79 17.44
CA VAL A 141 32.99 3.33 17.27
C VAL A 141 32.45 3.00 15.88
N LEU A 142 31.62 3.89 15.32
CA LEU A 142 31.02 3.73 13.99
C LEU A 142 32.03 4.03 12.88
N GLU A 143 32.91 5.02 13.07
CA GLU A 143 34.06 5.31 12.21
C GLU A 143 35.09 4.18 12.18
N LEU A 144 35.14 3.34 13.22
CA LEU A 144 36.01 2.15 13.29
C LEU A 144 35.42 0.92 12.59
N LEU A 145 34.11 0.93 12.29
CA LEU A 145 33.37 -0.17 11.67
C LEU A 145 33.10 0.04 10.16
N ILE A 146 33.30 1.27 9.66
CA ILE A 146 33.22 1.65 8.24
C ILE A 146 34.64 1.71 7.68
#